data_AF-A0A7X6BKG4-F1
#
_entry.id   AF-A0A7X6BKG4-F1
#
_cell.length_a   1.000
_cell.length_b   1.000
_cell.length_c   1.000
_cell.angle_alpha   90.00
_cell.angle_beta   90.00
_cell.angle_gamma   90.00
#
_symmetry.space_group_name_H-M   'P 1'
#
loop_
_entity.id
_entity.type
_entity.pdbx_description
1 polymer ?
#
loop_
_entity_poly.entity_id
_entity_poly.type
_entity_poly.pdbx_seq_one_letter_code
_entity_poly.pdbx_strand_id
1 'polypeptide(L)'
;MKTTLVTALILLSTTFAFSSCKDSSYTPPKNVVSAFKAKYPSAKRVEWEVKNTYQVAEFHIDFTEVEAWFDNNGQWVMTESDVKYNSLPVVIRNSFKSGEYGRWEVEDVDKLERAGMETIYIIEAELGEQEVALHYLENGTLVKTLMDNDGRGYQPESAPKTVLQFIQQKYPQANIVEIDQDKGLLKIDIIDQQIMKEVVFNHQNQWVVTTWEVSHNNVPTNVMNVLKTSSYANYRIDDIDYEERADGSLVYIFEVEQGDREFDVTIDANNLKIVSAIPKN
;
A
#
# COMPACT_ATOMS: atom_id res chain seq x y z
N MET A 1 7.53 80.86 -14.13
CA MET A 1 8.01 81.84 -13.13
C MET A 1 8.62 81.08 -11.96
N LYS A 2 9.70 81.64 -11.41
CA LYS A 2 10.63 81.06 -10.42
C LYS A 2 9.99 80.92 -9.04
N THR A 3 10.44 79.91 -8.26
CA THR A 3 10.86 79.98 -6.82
C THR A 3 10.94 78.54 -6.26
N THR A 4 12.12 77.93 -6.15
CA THR A 4 13.07 77.89 -5.01
C THR A 4 12.81 76.80 -3.96
N LEU A 5 13.90 76.06 -3.69
CA LEU A 5 14.13 75.03 -2.66
C LEU A 5 13.63 75.41 -1.25
N VAL A 6 13.21 74.40 -0.48
CA VAL A 6 13.66 74.24 0.93
C VAL A 6 13.92 72.76 1.23
N THR A 7 15.17 72.50 1.62
CA THR A 7 15.73 71.29 2.19
C THR A 7 15.14 71.02 3.59
N ALA A 8 14.72 69.79 3.87
CA ALA A 8 14.57 69.30 5.25
C ALA A 8 15.08 67.86 5.34
N LEU A 9 16.34 67.77 5.76
CA LEU A 9 17.06 66.56 6.12
C LEU A 9 16.46 66.02 7.42
N ILE A 10 15.67 64.94 7.36
CA ILE A 10 15.27 64.18 8.56
C ILE A 10 16.06 62.87 8.52
N LEU A 11 17.17 62.84 9.27
CA LEU A 11 17.79 61.61 9.72
C LEU A 11 16.78 60.88 10.61
N LEU A 12 16.10 59.88 10.07
CA LEU A 12 15.44 58.86 10.86
C LEU A 12 16.32 57.60 10.82
N SER A 13 17.20 57.49 11.81
CA SER A 13 17.93 56.27 12.11
C SER A 13 16.94 55.23 12.64
N THR A 14 16.18 54.59 11.75
CA THR A 14 15.49 53.34 12.05
C THR A 14 16.54 52.24 12.09
N THR A 15 16.94 51.88 13.30
CA THR A 15 17.53 50.57 13.57
C THR A 15 16.53 49.52 13.10
N PHE A 16 16.76 48.96 11.92
CA PHE A 16 16.20 47.68 11.54
C PHE A 16 16.79 46.66 12.52
N ALA A 17 16.06 46.39 13.60
CA ALA A 17 16.20 45.11 14.26
C ALA A 17 15.67 44.07 13.26
N PHE A 18 16.58 43.47 12.48
CA PHE A 18 16.33 42.16 11.93
C PHE A 18 16.16 41.22 13.12
N SER A 19 14.95 41.11 13.64
CA SER A 19 14.52 39.88 14.27
C SER A 19 14.53 38.84 13.17
N SER A 20 15.68 38.22 12.95
CA SER A 20 15.72 36.88 12.38
C SER A 20 14.91 36.03 13.35
N CYS A 21 13.64 35.79 13.01
CA CYS A 21 12.94 34.64 13.56
C CYS A 21 13.85 33.46 13.25
N LYS A 22 14.44 32.89 14.31
CA LYS A 22 14.98 31.54 14.23
C LYS A 22 13.82 30.67 13.80
N ASP A 23 13.85 30.19 12.56
CA ASP A 23 13.10 29.00 12.17
C ASP A 23 13.50 27.92 13.15
N SER A 24 12.61 27.61 14.10
CA SER A 24 12.87 26.60 15.10
C SER A 24 12.71 25.25 14.43
N SER A 25 13.79 24.73 13.85
CA SER A 25 13.87 23.33 13.41
C SER A 25 13.39 22.44 14.55
N TYR A 26 12.36 21.64 14.29
CA TYR A 26 11.83 20.70 15.28
C TYR A 26 12.96 19.79 15.80
N THR A 27 12.93 19.47 17.10
CA THR A 27 13.91 18.56 17.70
C THR A 27 13.14 17.38 18.32
N PRO A 28 13.31 16.16 17.80
CA PRO A 28 12.62 14.99 18.32
C PRO A 28 13.18 14.53 19.69
N PRO A 29 12.48 13.63 20.39
CA PRO A 29 12.96 12.99 21.61
C PRO A 29 14.33 12.30 21.45
N LYS A 30 15.16 12.30 22.51
CA LYS A 30 16.53 11.75 22.47
C LYS A 30 16.59 10.25 22.12
N ASN A 31 15.60 9.47 22.57
CA ASN A 31 15.47 8.05 22.23
C ASN A 31 15.24 7.86 20.72
N VAL A 32 14.42 8.70 20.11
CA VAL A 32 14.15 8.68 18.66
C VAL A 32 15.41 9.03 17.87
N VAL A 33 16.12 10.11 18.24
CA VAL A 33 17.42 10.46 17.62
C VAL A 33 18.42 9.31 17.73
N SER A 34 18.45 8.62 18.87
CA SER A 34 19.36 7.50 19.09
C SER A 34 19.01 6.30 18.22
N ALA A 35 17.72 5.96 18.11
CA ALA A 35 17.24 4.89 17.23
C ALA A 35 17.51 5.20 15.75
N PHE A 36 17.24 6.44 15.33
CA PHE A 36 17.55 6.91 13.97
C PHE A 36 19.03 6.77 13.63
N LYS A 37 19.93 7.29 14.48
CA LYS A 37 21.39 7.20 14.25
C LYS A 37 21.89 5.75 14.25
N ALA A 38 21.27 4.88 15.04
CA ALA A 38 21.61 3.47 15.05
C ALA A 38 21.18 2.76 13.75
N LYS A 39 20.00 3.11 13.20
CA LYS A 39 19.48 2.52 11.97
C LYS A 39 20.13 3.10 10.70
N TYR A 40 20.42 4.40 10.68
CA TYR A 40 20.98 5.12 9.53
C TYR A 40 22.28 5.86 9.89
N PRO A 41 23.38 5.14 10.17
CA PRO A 41 24.64 5.75 10.62
C PRO A 41 25.32 6.64 9.56
N SER A 42 24.98 6.47 8.28
CA SER A 42 25.50 7.24 7.15
C SER A 42 24.65 8.45 6.76
N ALA A 43 23.52 8.69 7.45
CA ALA A 43 22.59 9.77 7.14
C ALA A 43 23.25 11.15 7.17
N LYS A 44 22.94 11.97 6.17
CA LYS A 44 23.38 13.38 6.05
C LYS A 44 22.16 14.27 5.85
N ARG A 45 22.31 15.57 6.11
CA ARG A 45 21.26 16.58 5.90
C ARG A 45 19.93 16.19 6.55
N VAL A 46 20.01 15.79 7.83
CA VAL A 46 18.84 15.29 8.55
C VAL A 46 17.99 16.47 8.99
N GLU A 47 16.76 16.52 8.49
CA GLU A 47 15.71 17.43 8.90
C GLU A 47 14.61 16.62 9.60
N TRP A 48 13.97 17.25 10.57
CA TRP A 48 12.98 16.57 11.42
C TRP A 48 11.67 17.32 11.38
N GLU A 49 10.59 16.56 11.34
CA GLU A 49 9.24 17.05 11.46
C GLU A 49 8.35 16.07 12.23
N VAL A 50 7.10 16.47 12.43
CA VAL A 50 6.06 15.63 13.02
C VAL A 50 4.93 15.52 12.02
N LYS A 51 4.76 14.33 11.45
CA LYS A 51 3.59 13.97 10.63
C LYS A 51 2.67 13.10 11.48
N ASN A 52 1.44 13.57 11.72
CA ASN A 52 0.47 12.95 12.63
C ASN A 52 1.06 12.73 14.05
N THR A 53 1.25 11.48 14.46
CA THR A 53 1.81 11.10 15.76
C THR A 53 3.26 10.61 15.67
N TYR A 54 3.83 10.61 14.46
CA TYR A 54 5.16 10.09 14.17
C TYR A 54 6.23 11.17 14.16
N GLN A 55 7.42 10.74 14.52
CA GLN A 55 8.66 11.49 14.43
C GLN A 55 9.30 11.15 13.11
N VAL A 56 9.43 12.12 12.20
CA VAL A 56 9.84 11.82 10.84
C VAL A 56 11.15 12.53 10.52
N ALA A 57 12.11 11.75 10.05
CA ALA A 57 13.40 12.24 9.60
C ALA A 57 13.45 12.18 8.08
N GLU A 58 13.62 13.33 7.45
CA GLU A 58 14.01 13.47 6.06
C GLU A 58 15.53 13.63 6.01
N PHE A 59 16.20 12.88 5.16
CA PHE A 59 17.66 12.87 5.10
C PHE A 59 18.16 12.30 3.78
N HIS A 60 19.47 12.30 3.60
CA HIS A 60 20.09 11.70 2.43
C HIS A 60 21.04 10.58 2.85
N ILE A 61 20.97 9.47 2.11
CA ILE A 61 22.03 8.46 2.04
C ILE A 61 22.64 8.56 0.65
N ASP A 62 23.91 8.96 0.59
CA ASP A 62 24.61 9.28 -0.66
C ASP A 62 23.87 10.34 -1.51
N PHE A 63 23.16 9.91 -2.56
CA PHE A 63 22.37 10.77 -3.46
C PHE A 63 20.87 10.44 -3.44
N THR A 64 20.45 9.55 -2.54
CA THR A 64 19.06 9.14 -2.38
C THR A 64 18.44 9.91 -1.24
N GLU A 65 17.30 10.54 -1.51
CA GLU A 65 16.42 11.10 -0.49
C GLU A 65 15.71 9.96 0.24
N VAL A 66 15.58 10.10 1.56
CA VAL A 66 15.03 9.07 2.43
C VAL A 66 14.19 9.73 3.48
N GLU A 67 12.98 9.22 3.67
CA GLU A 67 12.11 9.58 4.77
C GLU A 67 11.96 8.37 5.71
N ALA A 68 12.10 8.58 7.03
CA ALA A 68 11.98 7.50 8.02
C ALA A 68 11.10 7.89 9.20
N TRP A 69 10.11 7.05 9.48
CA TRP A 69 9.11 7.27 10.53
C TRP A 69 9.42 6.44 11.77
N PHE A 70 9.40 7.11 12.91
CA PHE A 70 9.55 6.53 14.23
C PHE A 70 8.35 6.88 15.11
N ASP A 71 7.94 5.95 15.98
CA ASP A 71 7.00 6.28 17.04
C ASP A 71 7.66 7.13 18.15
N ASN A 72 6.88 7.62 19.10
CA ASN A 72 7.40 8.43 20.22
C ASN A 72 8.33 7.64 21.18
N ASN A 73 8.34 6.31 21.10
CA ASN A 73 9.26 5.44 21.84
C ASN A 73 10.59 5.23 21.10
N GLY A 74 10.72 5.70 19.85
CA GLY A 74 11.88 5.48 19.00
C GLY A 74 11.86 4.12 18.28
N GLN A 75 10.71 3.46 18.21
CA GLN A 75 10.54 2.28 17.37
C GLN A 75 10.41 2.71 15.91
N TRP A 76 11.24 2.16 15.05
CA TRP A 76 11.13 2.35 13.60
C TRP A 76 9.85 1.67 13.08
N VAL A 77 9.11 2.37 12.22
CA VAL A 77 7.83 1.91 11.67
C VAL A 77 7.89 1.80 10.15
N MET A 78 8.49 2.79 9.47
CA MET A 78 8.52 2.86 8.01
C MET A 78 9.76 3.59 7.49
N THR A 79 10.22 3.23 6.30
CA THR A 79 11.15 4.01 5.48
C THR A 79 10.60 4.08 4.07
N GLU A 80 10.68 5.26 3.48
CA GLU A 80 10.46 5.53 2.07
C GLU A 80 11.77 6.04 1.50
N SER A 81 12.11 5.64 0.28
CA SER A 81 13.38 6.03 -0.33
C SER A 81 13.22 6.09 -1.84
N ASP A 82 13.70 7.17 -2.44
CA ASP A 82 13.77 7.30 -3.87
C ASP A 82 14.66 6.21 -4.46
N VAL A 83 14.20 5.62 -5.55
CA VAL A 83 14.94 4.64 -6.32
C VAL A 83 14.99 5.09 -7.76
N LYS A 84 16.16 5.03 -8.38
CA LYS A 84 16.20 5.25 -9.84
C LYS A 84 15.51 4.09 -10.52
N TYR A 85 14.63 4.34 -11.49
CA TYR A 85 14.00 3.28 -12.28
C TYR A 85 14.99 2.23 -12.80
N ASN A 86 16.17 2.67 -13.30
CA ASN A 86 17.22 1.78 -13.80
C ASN A 86 17.91 0.93 -12.71
N SER A 87 17.73 1.26 -11.43
CA SER A 87 18.22 0.48 -10.28
C SER A 87 17.21 -0.51 -9.72
N LEU A 88 15.95 -0.50 -10.17
CA LEU A 88 14.96 -1.50 -9.78
C LEU A 88 15.45 -2.94 -10.09
N PRO A 89 14.96 -3.96 -9.36
CA PRO A 89 15.08 -5.34 -9.80
C PRO A 89 14.61 -5.50 -11.26
N VAL A 90 15.40 -6.23 -12.07
CA VAL A 90 15.12 -6.45 -13.50
C VAL A 90 13.71 -7.02 -13.71
N VAL A 91 13.30 -7.89 -12.79
CA VAL A 91 12.01 -8.56 -12.78
C VAL A 91 10.85 -7.58 -12.61
N ILE A 92 10.97 -6.57 -11.74
CA ILE A 92 9.96 -5.50 -11.60
C ILE A 92 9.86 -4.69 -12.90
N ARG A 93 11.00 -4.26 -13.47
CA ARG A 93 10.98 -3.51 -14.74
C ARG A 93 10.35 -4.30 -15.88
N ASN A 94 10.58 -5.61 -15.94
CA ASN A 94 9.97 -6.46 -16.96
C ASN A 94 8.47 -6.59 -16.74
N SER A 95 8.04 -6.78 -15.49
CA SER A 95 6.63 -6.85 -15.10
C SER A 95 5.88 -5.58 -15.53
N PHE A 96 6.40 -4.41 -15.14
CA PHE A 96 5.87 -3.10 -15.55
C PHE A 96 5.75 -2.97 -17.07
N LYS A 97 6.83 -3.23 -17.82
CA LYS A 97 6.84 -3.09 -19.29
C LYS A 97 5.86 -4.03 -20.01
N SER A 98 5.58 -5.19 -19.43
CA SER A 98 4.62 -6.15 -19.99
C SER A 98 3.17 -5.89 -19.57
N GLY A 99 2.96 -5.07 -18.53
CA GLY A 99 1.64 -4.75 -17.99
C GLY A 99 0.89 -3.70 -18.81
N GLU A 100 -0.34 -3.44 -18.38
CA GLU A 100 -1.27 -2.47 -19.00
C GLU A 100 -0.65 -1.07 -19.17
N TYR A 101 0.09 -0.63 -18.17
CA TYR A 101 0.71 0.69 -18.11
C TYR A 101 2.15 0.71 -18.64
N GLY A 102 2.66 -0.37 -19.24
CA GLY A 102 4.08 -0.50 -19.62
C GLY A 102 4.59 0.47 -20.69
N ARG A 103 3.70 1.33 -21.23
CA ARG A 103 4.01 2.40 -22.18
C ARG A 103 3.89 3.81 -21.58
N TRP A 104 3.45 3.93 -20.34
CA TRP A 104 3.33 5.20 -19.63
C TRP A 104 4.72 5.73 -19.27
N GLU A 105 4.85 7.05 -19.16
CA GLU A 105 6.09 7.69 -18.72
C GLU A 105 6.26 7.42 -17.22
N VAL A 106 7.47 7.09 -16.77
CA VAL A 106 7.74 6.86 -15.36
C VAL A 106 8.24 8.18 -14.77
N GLU A 107 7.48 8.75 -13.84
CA GLU A 107 7.81 10.01 -13.17
C GLU A 107 8.73 9.76 -11.98
N ASP A 108 8.31 8.85 -11.09
CA ASP A 108 9.08 8.53 -9.90
C ASP A 108 9.01 7.04 -9.54
N VAL A 109 9.95 6.61 -8.71
CA VAL A 109 9.98 5.26 -8.16
C VAL A 109 10.43 5.28 -6.72
N ASP A 110 9.56 4.78 -5.84
CA ASP A 110 9.86 4.64 -4.42
C ASP A 110 10.09 3.20 -4.01
N LYS A 111 10.80 3.05 -2.88
CA LYS A 111 10.88 1.82 -2.13
C LYS A 111 10.34 2.05 -0.71
N LEU A 112 9.32 1.29 -0.36
CA LEU A 112 8.64 1.32 0.93
C LEU A 112 9.01 0.10 1.77
N GLU A 113 9.66 0.33 2.91
CA GLU A 113 9.98 -0.69 3.92
C GLU A 113 9.16 -0.44 5.17
N ARG A 114 8.37 -1.43 5.60
CA ARG A 114 7.52 -1.34 6.79
C ARG A 114 7.86 -2.46 7.78
N ALA A 115 7.78 -2.16 9.08
CA ALA A 115 8.17 -3.10 10.11
C ALA A 115 7.27 -4.36 10.10
N GLY A 116 7.85 -5.52 9.75
CA GLY A 116 7.14 -6.80 9.73
C GLY A 116 6.27 -7.03 8.49
N MET A 117 6.47 -6.25 7.43
CA MET A 117 5.75 -6.36 6.15
C MET A 117 6.74 -6.55 5.00
N GLU A 118 6.24 -6.99 3.85
CA GLU A 118 6.99 -7.08 2.61
C GLU A 118 7.48 -5.70 2.15
N THR A 119 8.62 -5.70 1.45
CA THR A 119 9.12 -4.50 0.77
C THR A 119 8.31 -4.26 -0.49
N ILE A 120 7.83 -3.04 -0.67
CA ILE A 120 7.10 -2.62 -1.87
C ILE A 120 7.96 -1.64 -2.67
N TYR A 121 7.99 -1.82 -3.98
CA TYR A 121 8.51 -0.87 -4.94
C TYR A 121 7.34 -0.25 -5.68
N ILE A 122 7.33 1.06 -5.79
CA ILE A 122 6.19 1.80 -6.31
C ILE A 122 6.68 2.49 -7.58
N ILE A 123 6.00 2.26 -8.69
CA ILE A 123 6.27 2.97 -9.94
C ILE A 123 5.11 3.93 -10.15
N GLU A 124 5.40 5.22 -10.06
CA GLU A 124 4.48 6.28 -10.45
C GLU A 124 4.68 6.54 -11.95
N ALA A 125 3.59 6.42 -12.70
CA ALA A 125 3.61 6.58 -14.14
C ALA A 125 2.46 7.45 -14.63
N GLU A 126 2.67 8.17 -15.72
CA GLU A 126 1.67 9.08 -16.29
C GLU A 126 1.42 8.87 -17.78
N LEU A 127 0.20 9.23 -18.20
CA LEU A 127 -0.18 9.39 -19.59
C LEU A 127 -1.09 10.61 -19.74
N GLY A 128 -0.49 11.76 -20.05
CA GLY A 128 -1.24 13.02 -20.17
C GLY A 128 -1.58 13.57 -18.79
N GLU A 129 -2.86 13.66 -18.46
CA GLU A 129 -3.33 14.11 -17.12
C GLU A 129 -3.64 12.94 -16.17
N GLN A 130 -3.43 11.70 -16.62
CA GLN A 130 -3.69 10.51 -15.83
C GLN A 130 -2.40 10.06 -15.16
N GLU A 131 -2.47 9.82 -13.86
CA GLU A 131 -1.38 9.28 -13.04
C GLU A 131 -1.79 7.92 -12.47
N VAL A 132 -0.83 7.00 -12.36
CA VAL A 132 -1.02 5.69 -11.74
C VAL A 132 0.17 5.33 -10.86
N ALA A 133 -0.11 4.83 -9.66
CA ALA A 133 0.89 4.26 -8.77
C ALA A 133 0.76 2.73 -8.73
N LEU A 134 1.80 2.04 -9.21
CA LEU A 134 1.85 0.58 -9.33
C LEU A 134 2.78 -0.01 -8.27
N HIS A 135 2.22 -0.80 -7.36
CA HIS A 135 2.92 -1.35 -6.20
C HIS A 135 3.37 -2.78 -6.52
N TYR A 136 4.68 -3.00 -6.48
CA TYR A 136 5.32 -4.27 -6.81
C TYR A 136 6.04 -4.85 -5.60
N LEU A 137 5.94 -6.17 -5.45
CA LEU A 137 6.85 -6.93 -4.60
C LEU A 137 8.22 -7.06 -5.28
N GLU A 138 9.26 -7.39 -4.50
CA GLU A 138 10.62 -7.58 -5.01
C GLU A 138 10.72 -8.64 -6.12
N ASN A 139 9.82 -9.62 -6.10
CA ASN A 139 9.72 -10.68 -7.11
C ASN A 139 8.95 -10.27 -8.40
N GLY A 140 8.54 -9.00 -8.52
CA GLY A 140 7.84 -8.46 -9.70
C GLY A 140 6.34 -8.67 -9.75
N THR A 141 5.73 -9.27 -8.74
CA THR A 141 4.27 -9.36 -8.64
C THR A 141 3.69 -7.95 -8.39
N LEU A 142 2.77 -7.51 -9.26
CA LEU A 142 1.95 -6.31 -9.04
C LEU A 142 0.88 -6.63 -7.99
N VAL A 143 0.83 -5.87 -6.91
CA VAL A 143 -0.08 -6.11 -5.77
C VAL A 143 -1.15 -5.04 -5.62
N LYS A 144 -0.90 -3.82 -6.09
CA LYS A 144 -1.86 -2.71 -6.03
C LYS A 144 -1.67 -1.75 -7.21
N THR A 145 -2.78 -1.26 -7.74
CA THR A 145 -2.84 -0.20 -8.75
C THR A 145 -3.74 0.90 -8.23
N LEU A 146 -3.22 2.12 -8.12
CA LEU A 146 -3.97 3.30 -7.69
C LEU A 146 -3.98 4.34 -8.81
N MET A 147 -5.17 4.67 -9.33
CA MET A 147 -5.34 5.73 -10.32
C MET A 147 -5.52 7.08 -9.62
N ASP A 148 -5.03 8.14 -10.25
CA ASP A 148 -5.10 9.52 -9.76
C ASP A 148 -4.53 9.64 -8.32
N ASN A 149 -3.37 9.00 -8.07
CA ASN A 149 -2.65 9.16 -6.81
C ASN A 149 -2.33 10.64 -6.63
N ASP A 150 -2.78 11.28 -5.55
CA ASP A 150 -2.66 12.73 -5.40
C ASP A 150 -1.28 13.19 -4.91
N GLY A 151 -0.26 12.35 -5.09
CA GLY A 151 1.12 12.58 -4.65
C GLY A 151 1.26 12.78 -3.14
N ARG A 152 0.24 12.44 -2.34
CA ARG A 152 0.35 12.46 -0.88
C ARG A 152 1.19 11.25 -0.49
N GLY A 153 2.47 11.49 -0.20
CA GLY A 153 3.45 10.48 0.20
C GLY A 153 2.93 9.50 1.26
N TYR A 154 3.60 8.36 1.36
CA TYR A 154 3.10 7.21 2.10
C TYR A 154 3.05 7.47 3.60
N GLN A 155 2.11 6.82 4.29
CA GLN A 155 1.99 6.90 5.74
C GLN A 155 2.12 5.52 6.36
N PRO A 156 2.69 5.42 7.59
CA PRO A 156 2.77 4.14 8.27
C PRO A 156 1.38 3.54 8.51
N GLU A 157 1.13 2.41 7.88
CA GLU A 157 -0.03 1.56 8.14
C GLU A 157 0.21 0.71 9.40
N SER A 158 -0.85 0.43 10.14
CA SER A 158 -0.77 -0.51 11.27
C SER A 158 -2.11 -1.18 11.56
N ALA A 159 -2.03 -2.39 12.10
CA ALA A 159 -3.17 -3.15 12.58
C ALA A 159 -3.07 -3.38 14.10
N PRO A 160 -4.21 -3.56 14.80
CA PRO A 160 -4.21 -3.92 16.21
C PRO A 160 -3.41 -5.20 16.48
N LYS A 161 -2.68 -5.23 17.60
CA LYS A 161 -1.84 -6.38 17.98
C LYS A 161 -2.61 -7.71 17.99
N THR A 162 -3.88 -7.70 18.38
CA THR A 162 -4.74 -8.89 18.39
C THR A 162 -5.00 -9.44 17.00
N VAL A 163 -5.10 -8.57 15.99
CA VAL A 163 -5.27 -8.93 14.59
C VAL A 163 -3.97 -9.55 14.04
N LEU A 164 -2.83 -8.89 14.27
CA LEU A 164 -1.54 -9.43 13.87
C LEU A 164 -1.25 -10.79 14.51
N GLN A 165 -1.63 -10.98 15.77
CA GLN A 165 -1.53 -12.28 16.46
C GLN A 165 -2.45 -13.34 15.85
N PHE A 166 -3.66 -12.98 15.44
CA PHE A 166 -4.57 -13.89 14.74
C PHE A 166 -3.94 -14.38 13.43
N ILE A 167 -3.43 -13.46 12.60
CA ILE A 167 -2.77 -13.80 11.33
C ILE A 167 -1.58 -14.73 11.58
N GLN A 168 -0.70 -14.40 12.54
CA GLN A 168 0.45 -15.23 12.86
C GLN A 168 0.07 -16.64 13.38
N GLN A 169 -1.08 -16.78 14.03
CA GLN A 169 -1.57 -18.09 14.50
C GLN A 169 -2.22 -18.90 13.38
N LYS A 170 -3.04 -18.27 12.54
CA LYS A 170 -3.80 -18.93 11.47
C LYS A 170 -2.95 -19.20 10.22
N TYR A 171 -2.03 -18.29 9.91
CA TYR A 171 -1.12 -18.33 8.76
C TYR A 171 0.32 -18.13 9.22
N PRO A 172 0.93 -19.13 9.89
CA PRO A 172 2.20 -18.95 10.59
C PRO A 172 3.41 -18.70 9.69
N GLN A 173 3.29 -18.95 8.38
CA GLN A 173 4.34 -18.71 7.39
C GLN A 173 4.02 -17.51 6.49
N ALA A 174 2.96 -16.77 6.80
CA ALA A 174 2.54 -15.66 5.96
C ALA A 174 3.33 -14.39 6.24
N ASN A 175 3.59 -13.64 5.18
CA ASN A 175 4.10 -12.27 5.25
C ASN A 175 2.98 -11.30 4.93
N ILE A 176 2.93 -10.17 5.64
CA ILE A 176 1.95 -9.11 5.40
C ILE A 176 2.43 -8.23 4.26
N VAL A 177 1.54 -7.92 3.32
CA VAL A 177 1.82 -7.07 2.15
C VAL A 177 1.25 -5.67 2.36
N GLU A 178 -0.05 -5.57 2.67
CA GLU A 178 -0.75 -4.31 2.82
C GLU A 178 -1.79 -4.38 3.95
N ILE A 179 -2.06 -3.23 4.56
CA ILE A 179 -3.09 -3.09 5.60
C ILE A 179 -3.97 -1.91 5.22
N ASP A 180 -5.17 -2.21 4.72
CA ASP A 180 -6.14 -1.22 4.30
C ASP A 180 -7.33 -1.15 5.28
N GLN A 181 -7.83 0.07 5.49
CA GLN A 181 -9.10 0.30 6.17
C GLN A 181 -10.11 0.89 5.19
N ASP A 182 -11.11 0.10 4.81
CA ASP A 182 -12.21 0.56 3.94
C ASP A 182 -13.56 0.35 4.61
N LYS A 183 -14.36 1.41 4.69
CA LYS A 183 -15.74 1.41 5.22
C LYS A 183 -15.91 0.66 6.54
N GLY A 184 -14.87 0.66 7.38
CA GLY A 184 -14.89 -0.01 8.68
C GLY A 184 -14.45 -1.47 8.72
N LEU A 185 -14.07 -2.02 7.58
CA LEU A 185 -13.37 -3.28 7.48
C LEU A 185 -11.87 -3.01 7.51
N LEU A 186 -11.16 -3.86 8.24
CA LEU A 186 -9.71 -3.94 8.17
C LEU A 186 -9.37 -5.10 7.24
N LYS A 187 -8.77 -4.79 6.10
CA LYS A 187 -8.33 -5.74 5.08
C LYS A 187 -6.82 -5.86 5.16
N ILE A 188 -6.32 -7.08 5.26
CA ILE A 188 -4.89 -7.34 5.34
C ILE A 188 -4.52 -8.35 4.27
N ASP A 189 -3.78 -7.87 3.29
CA ASP A 189 -3.22 -8.75 2.28
C ASP A 189 -1.99 -9.45 2.82
N ILE A 190 -1.97 -10.76 2.65
CA ILE A 190 -0.87 -11.62 3.06
C ILE A 190 -0.44 -12.51 1.91
N ILE A 191 0.82 -12.90 1.92
CA ILE A 191 1.32 -14.01 1.09
C ILE A 191 1.51 -15.21 1.99
N ASP A 192 0.71 -16.25 1.79
CA ASP A 192 0.82 -17.53 2.47
C ASP A 192 1.03 -18.63 1.42
N GLN A 193 2.18 -19.31 1.47
CA GLN A 193 2.52 -20.37 0.51
C GLN A 193 2.46 -19.92 -0.97
N GLN A 194 2.95 -18.71 -1.25
CA GLN A 194 2.92 -18.06 -2.57
C GLN A 194 1.51 -17.71 -3.09
N ILE A 195 0.49 -17.83 -2.25
CA ILE A 195 -0.88 -17.41 -2.55
C ILE A 195 -1.11 -16.08 -1.84
N MET A 196 -1.51 -15.06 -2.61
CA MET A 196 -2.00 -13.81 -2.05
C MET A 196 -3.41 -14.03 -1.49
N LYS A 197 -3.64 -13.61 -0.25
CA LYS A 197 -4.94 -13.74 0.43
C LYS A 197 -5.32 -12.42 1.05
N GLU A 198 -6.57 -12.01 0.91
CA GLU A 198 -7.14 -10.87 1.64
C GLU A 198 -7.79 -11.40 2.92
N VAL A 199 -7.26 -11.03 4.09
CA VAL A 199 -7.83 -11.39 5.40
C VAL A 199 -8.63 -10.21 5.93
N VAL A 200 -9.94 -10.39 6.09
CA VAL A 200 -10.87 -9.31 6.43
C VAL A 200 -11.34 -9.42 7.88
N PHE A 201 -11.29 -8.30 8.60
CA PHE A 201 -11.80 -8.15 9.96
C PHE A 201 -12.87 -7.05 10.01
N ASN A 202 -13.85 -7.23 10.88
CA ASN A 202 -14.89 -6.23 11.13
C ASN A 202 -14.40 -5.10 12.08
N HIS A 203 -15.25 -4.12 12.34
CA HIS A 203 -15.00 -3.02 13.29
C HIS A 203 -14.63 -3.45 14.72
N GLN A 204 -14.95 -4.68 15.11
CA GLN A 204 -14.60 -5.26 16.41
C GLN A 204 -13.29 -6.06 16.36
N ASN A 205 -12.54 -5.98 15.25
CA ASN A 205 -11.32 -6.75 14.98
C ASN A 205 -11.56 -8.27 14.99
N GLN A 206 -12.76 -8.72 14.65
CA GLN A 206 -13.09 -10.13 14.52
C GLN A 206 -12.93 -10.54 13.05
N TRP A 207 -12.23 -11.65 12.82
CA TRP A 207 -12.09 -12.22 11.49
C TRP A 207 -13.46 -12.55 10.89
N VAL A 208 -13.68 -12.16 9.64
CA VAL A 208 -14.94 -12.34 8.90
C VAL A 208 -14.74 -13.38 7.80
N VAL A 209 -13.74 -13.15 6.95
CA VAL A 209 -13.46 -13.98 5.78
C VAL A 209 -11.98 -13.87 5.42
N THR A 210 -11.44 -14.94 4.85
CA THR A 210 -10.22 -14.86 4.05
C THR A 210 -10.54 -15.32 2.64
N THR A 211 -10.17 -14.52 1.65
CA THR A 211 -10.44 -14.79 0.22
C THR A 211 -9.14 -14.89 -0.56
N TRP A 212 -9.09 -15.78 -1.55
CA TRP A 212 -8.03 -15.82 -2.54
C TRP A 212 -8.48 -16.43 -3.86
N GLU A 213 -7.85 -15.98 -4.95
CA GLU A 213 -8.07 -16.52 -6.29
C GLU A 213 -7.53 -17.96 -6.40
N VAL A 214 -8.27 -18.81 -7.08
CA VAL A 214 -7.93 -20.21 -7.36
C VAL A 214 -7.93 -20.45 -8.86
N SER A 215 -6.75 -20.69 -9.43
CA SER A 215 -6.66 -21.13 -10.83
C SER A 215 -7.56 -22.34 -11.11
N HIS A 216 -8.23 -22.35 -12.26
CA HIS A 216 -9.08 -23.45 -12.73
C HIS A 216 -8.47 -24.86 -12.53
N ASN A 217 -7.16 -25.00 -12.70
CA ASN A 217 -6.46 -26.30 -12.55
C ASN A 217 -6.33 -26.76 -11.09
N ASN A 218 -6.47 -25.85 -10.13
CA ASN A 218 -6.36 -26.11 -8.69
C ASN A 218 -7.73 -26.32 -8.04
N VAL A 219 -8.83 -26.13 -8.76
CA VAL A 219 -10.17 -26.41 -8.25
C VAL A 219 -10.36 -27.93 -8.10
N PRO A 220 -10.83 -28.42 -6.93
CA PRO A 220 -11.14 -29.82 -6.73
C PRO A 220 -12.16 -30.35 -7.75
N THR A 221 -11.89 -31.53 -8.33
CA THR A 221 -12.73 -32.13 -9.38
C THR A 221 -14.20 -32.29 -8.96
N ASN A 222 -14.46 -32.61 -7.70
CA ASN A 222 -15.82 -32.73 -7.17
C ASN A 222 -16.56 -31.39 -7.13
N VAL A 223 -15.90 -30.28 -6.78
CA VAL A 223 -16.47 -28.93 -6.84
C VAL A 223 -16.73 -28.53 -8.29
N MET A 224 -15.76 -28.73 -9.18
CA MET A 224 -15.90 -28.45 -10.60
C MET A 224 -17.05 -29.23 -11.23
N ASN A 225 -17.27 -30.48 -10.81
CA ASN A 225 -18.38 -31.31 -11.29
C ASN A 225 -19.75 -30.77 -10.86
N VAL A 226 -19.85 -30.12 -9.69
CA VAL A 226 -21.10 -29.45 -9.27
C VAL A 226 -21.47 -28.34 -10.26
N LEU A 227 -20.50 -27.51 -10.66
CA LEU A 227 -20.74 -26.47 -11.66
C LEU A 227 -21.11 -27.07 -13.02
N LYS A 228 -20.34 -28.06 -13.50
CA LYS A 228 -20.53 -28.72 -14.81
C LYS A 228 -21.83 -29.51 -14.96
N THR A 229 -22.51 -29.81 -13.86
CA THR A 229 -23.81 -30.50 -13.87
C THR A 229 -24.99 -29.57 -13.54
N SER A 230 -24.71 -28.28 -13.34
CA SER A 230 -25.70 -27.26 -13.03
C SER A 230 -26.23 -26.53 -14.27
N SER A 231 -27.15 -25.58 -14.07
CA SER A 231 -27.62 -24.66 -15.12
C SER A 231 -26.51 -23.78 -15.71
N TYR A 232 -25.34 -23.71 -15.07
CA TYR A 232 -24.20 -22.91 -15.47
C TYR A 232 -23.13 -23.71 -16.24
N ALA A 233 -23.39 -25.00 -16.55
CA ALA A 233 -22.41 -25.91 -17.15
C ALA A 233 -21.77 -25.43 -18.47
N ASN A 234 -22.47 -24.56 -19.21
CA ASN A 234 -22.03 -24.03 -20.51
C ASN A 234 -21.63 -22.55 -20.45
N TYR A 235 -21.51 -21.98 -19.25
CA TYR A 235 -20.97 -20.63 -19.08
C TYR A 235 -19.45 -20.71 -19.12
N ARG A 236 -18.80 -19.66 -19.63
CA ARG A 236 -17.36 -19.49 -19.50
C ARG A 236 -17.08 -19.13 -18.04
N ILE A 237 -16.00 -19.66 -17.48
CA ILE A 237 -15.52 -19.28 -16.16
C ILE A 237 -14.49 -18.17 -16.37
N ASP A 238 -14.72 -17.01 -15.78
CA ASP A 238 -13.82 -15.86 -15.87
C ASP A 238 -12.85 -15.86 -14.69
N ASP A 239 -13.39 -16.03 -13.49
CA ASP A 239 -12.60 -16.08 -12.27
C ASP A 239 -13.18 -17.09 -11.25
N ILE A 240 -12.33 -17.50 -10.31
CA ILE A 240 -12.70 -18.44 -9.26
C ILE A 240 -12.04 -18.01 -7.96
N ASP A 241 -12.84 -17.58 -7.00
CA ASP A 241 -12.37 -17.33 -5.64
C ASP A 241 -12.64 -18.52 -4.72
N TYR A 242 -11.83 -18.63 -3.68
CA TYR A 242 -12.12 -19.46 -2.53
C TYR A 242 -12.16 -18.63 -1.26
N GLU A 243 -13.16 -18.90 -0.42
CA GLU A 243 -13.34 -18.22 0.85
C GLU A 243 -13.36 -19.19 2.04
N GLU A 244 -12.60 -18.83 3.07
CA GLU A 244 -12.78 -19.33 4.43
C GLU A 244 -13.61 -18.32 5.22
N ARG A 245 -14.77 -18.71 5.76
CA ARG A 245 -15.65 -17.80 6.50
C ARG A 245 -15.65 -18.07 7.99
N ALA A 246 -15.94 -17.04 8.78
CA ALA A 246 -15.98 -17.11 10.25
C ALA A 246 -17.03 -18.08 10.81
N ASP A 247 -18.10 -18.37 10.07
CA ASP A 247 -19.11 -19.35 10.43
C ASP A 247 -18.68 -20.82 10.16
N GLY A 248 -17.47 -21.02 9.64
CA GLY A 248 -16.92 -22.33 9.29
C GLY A 248 -17.23 -22.78 7.86
N SER A 249 -17.97 -21.99 7.09
CA SER A 249 -18.24 -22.28 5.69
C SER A 249 -16.97 -22.15 4.85
N LEU A 250 -16.80 -23.09 3.94
CA LEU A 250 -15.73 -23.12 2.94
C LEU A 250 -16.41 -23.11 1.57
N VAL A 251 -16.17 -22.08 0.75
CA VAL A 251 -16.88 -21.93 -0.51
C VAL A 251 -15.94 -21.60 -1.66
N TYR A 252 -16.30 -22.08 -2.85
CA TYR A 252 -15.75 -21.61 -4.12
C TYR A 252 -16.78 -20.69 -4.76
N ILE A 253 -16.36 -19.54 -5.28
CA ILE A 253 -17.20 -18.59 -5.99
C ILE A 253 -16.71 -18.55 -7.42
N PHE A 254 -17.54 -18.99 -8.36
CA PHE A 254 -17.21 -18.96 -9.79
C PHE A 254 -17.90 -17.77 -10.41
N GLU A 255 -17.11 -16.83 -10.94
CA GLU A 255 -17.62 -15.83 -11.87
C GLU A 255 -17.80 -16.51 -13.23
N VAL A 256 -19.06 -16.55 -13.70
CA VAL A 256 -19.41 -17.25 -14.93
C VAL A 256 -20.24 -16.39 -15.87
N GLU A 257 -19.85 -16.33 -17.14
CA GLU A 257 -20.52 -15.54 -18.17
C GLU A 257 -21.09 -16.38 -19.34
N GLN A 258 -22.21 -15.94 -19.91
CA GLN A 258 -22.75 -16.45 -21.18
C GLN A 258 -23.52 -15.38 -21.94
N GLY A 259 -22.83 -14.71 -22.88
CA GLY A 259 -23.33 -13.50 -23.52
C GLY A 259 -23.37 -12.37 -22.49
N ASP A 260 -24.43 -11.58 -22.47
CA ASP A 260 -24.58 -10.45 -21.52
C ASP A 260 -25.04 -10.88 -20.11
N ARG A 261 -24.89 -12.17 -19.76
CA ARG A 261 -25.31 -12.70 -18.46
C ARG A 261 -24.10 -13.17 -17.69
N GLU A 262 -23.90 -12.59 -16.53
CA GLU A 262 -22.80 -12.88 -15.63
C GLU A 262 -23.33 -13.20 -14.24
N PHE A 263 -22.73 -14.19 -13.56
CA PHE A 263 -23.14 -14.63 -12.24
C PHE A 263 -21.94 -14.99 -11.36
N ASP A 264 -22.04 -14.66 -10.07
CA ASP A 264 -21.24 -15.29 -9.02
C ASP A 264 -21.96 -16.53 -8.50
N VAL A 265 -21.50 -17.72 -8.88
CA VAL A 265 -22.04 -19.01 -8.46
C VAL A 265 -21.22 -19.53 -7.28
N THR A 266 -21.81 -19.52 -6.09
CA THR A 266 -21.18 -19.99 -4.86
C THR A 266 -21.47 -21.47 -4.62
N ILE A 267 -20.42 -22.28 -4.50
CA ILE A 267 -20.48 -23.71 -4.21
C ILE A 267 -19.86 -23.97 -2.83
N ASP A 268 -20.63 -24.62 -1.95
CA ASP A 268 -20.14 -25.10 -0.66
C ASP A 268 -19.22 -26.31 -0.86
N ALA A 269 -17.97 -26.18 -0.42
CA ALA A 269 -16.92 -27.18 -0.60
C ALA A 269 -17.13 -28.44 0.26
N ASN A 270 -17.84 -28.33 1.37
CA ASN A 270 -18.13 -29.44 2.29
C ASN A 270 -19.33 -30.26 1.81
N ASN A 271 -20.38 -29.57 1.37
CA ASN A 271 -21.66 -30.16 1.00
C ASN A 271 -21.80 -30.45 -0.50
N LEU A 272 -20.89 -29.90 -1.32
CA LEU A 272 -20.86 -30.04 -2.78
C LEU A 272 -22.19 -29.65 -3.43
N LYS A 273 -22.67 -28.45 -3.08
CA LYS A 273 -23.93 -27.88 -3.59
C LYS A 273 -23.76 -26.40 -3.88
N ILE A 274 -24.47 -25.93 -4.91
CA ILE A 274 -24.66 -24.50 -5.14
C ILE A 274 -25.52 -23.95 -4.00
N VAL A 275 -25.00 -22.97 -3.27
CA VAL A 275 -25.67 -22.30 -2.15
C VAL A 275 -26.14 -20.89 -2.52
N SER A 276 -25.56 -20.29 -3.56
CA SER A 276 -25.96 -19.01 -4.11
C SER A 276 -25.62 -18.91 -5.59
N ALA A 277 -26.37 -18.09 -6.32
CA ALA A 277 -26.03 -17.65 -7.66
C ALA A 277 -26.56 -16.23 -7.85
N ILE A 278 -25.67 -15.24 -7.78
CA ILE A 278 -26.02 -13.81 -7.77
C ILE A 278 -25.67 -13.24 -9.15
N PRO A 279 -26.61 -12.61 -9.87
CA PRO A 279 -26.29 -11.95 -11.13
C PRO A 279 -25.40 -10.73 -10.90
N LYS A 280 -24.35 -10.58 -11.72
CA LYS A 280 -23.61 -9.33 -11.88
C LYS A 280 -24.32 -8.52 -12.98
N ASN A 281 -24.87 -7.36 -12.60
CA ASN A 281 -25.63 -6.48 -13.50
C ASN A 281 -24.72 -5.47 -14.18
#